data_AF-A0A6P0SMX2-F1
#
_entry.id   AF-A0A6P0SMX2-F1
#
_cell.length_a   1.000
_cell.length_b   1.000
_cell.length_c   1.000
_cell.angle_alpha   90.00
_cell.angle_beta   90.00
_cell.angle_gamma   90.00
#
_symmetry.space_group_name_H-M   'P 1'
#
loop_
_entity.id
_entity.type
_entity.pdbx_description
1 polymer ?
#
loop_
_entity_poly.entity_id
_entity_poly.type
_entity_poly.pdbx_seq_one_letter_code
_entity_poly.pdbx_strand_id
1 'polypeptide(L)'
;MGFPNNFLTDIAKDKKLTEGEKKVFLLLFGNDKSRVQIAETLYISESAVSSRITGIYRKFQITDSGPVKENRLKDYLSKKYQPWQSENSEDSSILDSEQQSIDELALLNYEMVSPERGILLYFK
;
A
#
# COMPACT_ATOMS: atom_id res chain seq x y z
N MET A 1 9.63 11.14 7.02
CA MET A 1 9.66 10.75 5.60
C MET A 1 9.52 9.25 5.60
N GLY A 2 8.36 8.77 5.18
CA GLY A 2 8.07 7.35 5.10
C GLY A 2 8.68 6.70 3.86
N PHE A 3 8.73 5.37 3.88
CA PHE A 3 9.14 4.56 2.74
C PHE A 3 7.93 4.23 1.84
N PRO A 4 8.14 3.95 0.54
CA PRO A 4 7.07 3.52 -0.36
C PRO A 4 6.35 2.26 0.12
N ASN A 5 5.03 2.20 -0.09
CA ASN A 5 4.20 1.09 0.37
C ASN A 5 4.52 -0.25 -0.32
N ASN A 6 4.95 -0.22 -1.58
CA ASN A 6 5.40 -1.42 -2.30
C ASN A 6 6.67 -2.00 -1.65
N PHE A 7 7.70 -1.17 -1.42
CA PHE A 7 8.89 -1.57 -0.68
C PHE A 7 8.57 -2.18 0.69
N LEU A 8 7.74 -1.49 1.48
CA LEU A 8 7.35 -1.98 2.81
C LEU A 8 6.53 -3.27 2.74
N THR A 9 5.72 -3.45 1.68
CA THR A 9 4.96 -4.68 1.46
C THR A 9 5.87 -5.86 1.15
N ASP A 10 6.90 -5.66 0.32
CA ASP A 10 7.90 -6.69 0.01
C ASP A 10 8.66 -7.12 1.25
N ILE A 11 9.13 -6.15 2.05
CA ILE A 11 9.80 -6.40 3.31
C ILE A 11 8.87 -7.13 4.31
N ALA A 12 7.61 -6.73 4.39
CA ALA A 12 6.63 -7.39 5.26
C ALA A 12 6.43 -8.86 4.88
N LYS A 13 6.43 -9.17 3.58
CA LYS A 13 6.35 -10.53 3.04
C LYS A 13 7.61 -11.34 3.36
N ASP A 14 8.80 -10.78 3.15
CA ASP A 14 10.09 -11.40 3.50
C ASP A 14 10.15 -11.78 4.99
N LYS A 15 9.76 -10.85 5.87
CA LYS A 15 9.72 -11.06 7.33
C LYS A 15 8.50 -11.83 7.82
N LYS A 16 7.64 -12.29 6.91
CA LYS A 16 6.43 -13.07 7.21
C LYS A 16 5.58 -12.37 8.28
N LEU A 17 5.42 -11.05 8.18
CA LEU A 17 4.54 -10.31 9.08
C LEU A 17 3.10 -10.83 8.93
N THR A 18 2.38 -10.95 10.04
CA THR A 18 0.94 -11.21 10.01
C THR A 18 0.20 -10.01 9.41
N GLU A 19 -1.03 -10.20 8.94
CA GLU A 19 -1.83 -9.10 8.38
C GLU A 19 -2.00 -7.92 9.36
N GLY A 20 -2.15 -8.22 10.65
CA GLY A 20 -2.25 -7.20 11.70
C GLY A 20 -0.95 -6.42 11.89
N GLU A 21 0.19 -7.10 11.87
CA GLU A 21 1.51 -6.48 11.95
C GLU A 21 1.83 -5.68 10.69
N LYS A 22 1.53 -6.22 9.50
CA LYS A 22 1.74 -5.55 8.21
C LYS A 22 1.01 -4.20 8.14
N LYS A 23 -0.26 -4.15 8.57
CA LYS A 23 -1.02 -2.88 8.61
C LYS A 23 -0.38 -1.85 9.54
N VAL A 24 0.04 -2.27 10.73
CA VAL A 24 0.74 -1.38 11.67
C VAL A 24 2.08 -0.91 11.10
N PHE A 25 2.83 -1.82 10.47
CA PHE A 25 4.13 -1.55 9.85
C PHE A 25 4.02 -0.51 8.73
N LEU A 26 3.05 -0.65 7.82
CA LEU A 26 2.82 0.29 6.73
C LEU A 26 2.41 1.68 7.23
N LEU A 27 1.52 1.76 8.21
CA LEU A 27 1.10 3.05 8.76
C LEU A 27 2.24 3.76 9.51
N LEU A 28 3.07 3.00 10.23
CA LEU A 28 4.17 3.55 11.02
C LEU A 28 5.32 4.05 10.15
N PHE A 29 5.73 3.26 9.15
CA PHE A 29 6.92 3.56 8.34
C PHE A 29 6.62 4.12 6.95
N GLY A 30 5.39 4.02 6.46
CA GLY A 30 4.98 4.58 5.16
C GLY A 30 4.24 5.91 5.28
N ASN A 31 3.42 6.07 6.32
CA ASN A 31 2.62 7.27 6.55
C ASN A 31 3.08 8.12 7.74
N ASP A 32 4.20 7.76 8.39
CA ASP A 32 4.74 8.45 9.58
C ASP A 32 3.68 8.63 10.72
N LYS A 33 2.68 7.73 10.81
CA LYS A 33 1.61 7.86 11.83
C LYS A 33 2.13 7.54 13.23
N SER A 34 1.65 8.28 14.23
CA SER A 34 1.92 7.97 15.63
C SER A 34 1.16 6.72 16.09
N ARG A 35 1.58 6.09 17.19
CA ARG A 35 0.91 4.89 17.74
C ARG A 35 -0.56 5.14 18.07
N VAL A 36 -0.89 6.33 18.56
CA VAL A 36 -2.26 6.77 18.85
C VAL A 36 -3.08 6.84 17.55
N GLN A 37 -2.54 7.51 16.52
CA GLN A 37 -3.22 7.60 15.21
C GLN A 37 -3.40 6.23 14.54
N ILE A 38 -2.47 5.30 14.73
CA ILE A 38 -2.57 3.93 14.24
C ILE A 38 -3.70 3.18 14.97
N ALA A 39 -3.80 3.34 16.29
CA ALA A 39 -4.85 2.74 17.11
C ALA A 39 -6.24 3.20 16.62
N GLU A 40 -6.40 4.52 16.41
CA GLU A 40 -7.61 5.12 15.86
C GLU A 40 -7.91 4.63 14.43
N THR A 41 -6.90 4.64 13.53
CA THR A 41 -7.07 4.22 12.13
C THR A 41 -7.50 2.75 12.01
N LEU A 42 -6.99 1.89 12.88
CA LEU A 42 -7.26 0.46 12.85
C LEU A 42 -8.40 0.03 13.78
N TYR A 43 -9.01 0.97 14.51
CA TYR A 43 -10.05 0.72 15.52
C TYR A 43 -9.63 -0.36 16.54
N ILE A 44 -8.39 -0.27 17.03
CA ILE A 44 -7.83 -1.18 18.05
C ILE A 44 -7.26 -0.39 19.23
N SER A 45 -6.99 -1.06 20.35
CA SER A 45 -6.34 -0.41 21.49
C SER A 45 -4.86 -0.12 21.24
N GLU A 46 -4.32 0.92 21.89
CA GLU A 46 -2.89 1.23 21.86
C GLU A 46 -2.01 0.08 22.39
N SER A 47 -2.54 -0.70 23.32
CA SER A 47 -1.89 -1.92 23.80
C SER A 47 -1.76 -2.95 22.68
N ALA A 48 -2.80 -3.17 21.88
CA ALA A 48 -2.73 -4.06 20.72
C ALA A 48 -1.75 -3.56 19.65
N VAL A 49 -1.66 -2.24 19.43
CA VAL A 49 -0.62 -1.63 18.58
C VAL A 49 0.77 -1.96 19.12
N SER A 50 0.98 -1.77 20.43
CA SER A 50 2.27 -2.04 21.08
C SER A 50 2.68 -3.51 21.00
N SER A 51 1.73 -4.44 21.15
CA SER A 51 1.97 -5.88 20.97
C SER A 51 2.37 -6.21 19.53
N ARG A 52 1.68 -5.61 18.53
CA ARG A 52 2.03 -5.80 17.11
C ARG A 52 3.40 -5.25 16.77
N ILE A 53 3.74 -4.05 17.28
CA ILE A 53 5.08 -3.47 17.13
C ILE A 53 6.16 -4.37 17.75
N THR A 54 5.89 -4.94 18.92
CA THR A 54 6.81 -5.91 19.56
C THR A 54 6.99 -7.17 18.71
N GLY A 55 5.91 -7.68 18.12
CA GLY A 55 5.94 -8.80 17.18
C GLY A 55 6.78 -8.51 15.93
N ILE A 56 6.64 -7.30 15.37
CA ILE A 56 7.48 -6.79 14.28
C ILE A 56 8.95 -6.83 14.71
N TYR A 57 9.34 -6.18 15.81
CA TYR A 57 10.74 -6.18 16.26
C TYR A 57 11.33 -7.57 16.41
N ARG A 58 10.55 -8.52 16.94
CA ARG A 58 10.98 -9.92 17.07
C ARG A 58 11.24 -10.58 15.71
N LYS A 59 10.40 -10.32 14.70
CA LYS A 59 10.59 -10.86 13.32
C LYS A 59 11.76 -10.24 12.58
N PHE A 60 12.12 -9.00 12.91
CA PHE A 60 13.34 -8.35 12.44
C PHE A 60 14.57 -8.67 13.30
N GLN A 61 14.43 -9.53 14.32
CA GLN A 61 15.50 -9.93 15.25
C GLN A 61 16.14 -8.72 15.97
N ILE A 62 15.36 -7.68 16.24
CA ILE A 62 15.81 -6.48 16.97
C ILE A 62 15.59 -6.71 18.46
N THR A 63 16.68 -6.91 19.21
CA THR A 63 16.67 -7.29 20.63
C THR A 63 16.95 -6.13 21.60
N ASP A 64 17.39 -4.98 21.10
CA ASP A 64 17.76 -3.82 21.94
C ASP A 64 16.61 -3.26 22.74
N SER A 65 16.86 -2.43 23.74
CA SER A 65 15.80 -1.85 24.58
C SER A 65 15.42 -0.43 24.16
N GLY A 66 14.14 -0.08 24.39
CA GLY A 66 13.67 1.30 24.30
C GLY A 66 13.59 1.90 22.89
N PRO A 67 13.72 3.24 22.75
CA PRO A 67 13.55 3.95 21.46
C PRO A 67 14.58 3.54 20.40
N VAL A 68 15.68 2.91 20.82
CA VAL A 68 16.71 2.37 19.93
C VAL A 68 16.16 1.33 18.95
N LYS A 69 15.11 0.57 19.34
CA LYS A 69 14.48 -0.45 18.49
C LYS A 69 13.93 0.14 17.19
N GLU A 70 13.22 1.26 17.30
CA GLU A 70 12.58 1.88 16.14
C GLU A 70 13.62 2.47 15.20
N ASN A 71 14.63 3.16 15.74
CA ASN A 71 15.73 3.69 14.93
C ASN A 71 16.50 2.58 14.22
N ARG A 72 16.80 1.46 14.90
CA ARG A 72 17.46 0.32 14.23
C ARG A 72 16.63 -0.27 13.11
N LEU A 73 15.30 -0.34 13.28
CA LEU A 73 14.43 -0.77 12.20
C LEU A 73 14.43 0.24 11.05
N LYS A 74 14.39 1.55 11.32
CA LYS A 74 14.52 2.59 10.29
C LYS A 74 15.85 2.52 9.55
N ASP A 75 16.94 2.28 10.26
CA ASP A 75 18.27 2.11 9.67
C ASP A 75 18.33 0.87 8.78
N TYR A 76 17.73 -0.24 9.23
CA TYR A 76 17.60 -1.46 8.42
C TYR A 76 16.83 -1.18 7.13
N LEU A 77 15.69 -0.50 7.23
CA LEU A 77 14.86 -0.15 6.08
C LEU A 77 15.62 0.78 5.12
N SER A 78 16.31 1.79 5.64
CA SER A 78 17.11 2.72 4.82
C SER A 78 18.20 2.00 4.03
N LYS A 79 18.90 1.05 4.67
CA LYS A 79 19.93 0.22 4.01
C LYS A 79 19.36 -0.70 2.94
N LYS A 80 18.15 -1.22 3.16
CA LYS A 80 17.45 -2.08 2.19
C LYS A 80 16.79 -1.30 1.06
N TYR A 81 16.43 -0.04 1.31
CA TYR A 81 15.75 0.79 0.34
C TYR A 81 16.66 1.20 -0.81
N GLN A 82 17.92 1.55 -0.55
CA GLN A 82 18.88 1.93 -1.60
C GLN A 82 19.01 0.91 -2.75
N PRO A 83 19.28 -0.38 -2.52
CA PRO A 83 19.34 -1.36 -3.61
C PRO A 83 17.96 -1.61 -4.25
N TRP A 84 16.89 -1.62 -3.45
CA TRP A 84 15.53 -1.81 -3.97
C TRP A 84 15.12 -0.69 -4.94
N GLN A 85 15.53 0.55 -4.68
CA GLN A 85 15.30 1.67 -5.59
C GLN A 85 15.96 1.43 -6.94
N SER A 86 17.20 0.95 -6.99
CA SER A 86 17.90 0.67 -8.25
C SER A 86 17.22 -0.43 -9.06
N GLU A 87 16.77 -1.50 -8.40
CA GLU A 87 16.08 -2.63 -9.03
C GLU A 87 14.67 -2.26 -9.53
N ASN A 88 13.97 -1.32 -8.87
CA ASN A 88 12.60 -0.91 -9.20
C ASN A 88 12.53 0.41 -10.00
N SER A 89 13.67 1.06 -10.28
CA SER A 89 13.71 2.26 -11.14
C SER A 89 13.71 1.90 -12.63
N GLU A 90 14.09 0.67 -13.00
CA GLU A 90 14.13 0.22 -14.40
C GLU A 90 12.79 -0.35 -14.91
N ASP A 91 11.78 -0.48 -14.05
CA ASP A 91 10.44 -1.03 -14.36
C ASP A 91 9.33 0.03 -14.28
N SER A 92 9.61 1.23 -14.81
CA SER A 92 8.62 2.32 -14.90
C SER A 92 8.47 2.91 -16.31
N SER A 93 9.01 2.25 -17.33
CA SER A 93 8.91 2.70 -18.74
C SER A 93 8.00 1.85 -19.64
N ILE A 94 7.31 0.82 -19.13
CA ILE A 94 6.39 -0.01 -19.93
C ILE A 94 5.03 -0.23 -19.24
N LEU A 95 4.41 0.79 -18.64
CA LEU A 95 2.98 0.72 -18.24
C LEU A 95 2.29 2.09 -18.33
N ASP A 96 2.53 2.85 -19.39
CA ASP A 96 1.77 4.08 -19.69
C ASP A 96 1.16 4.10 -21.11
N SER A 97 1.31 3.01 -21.88
CA SER A 97 0.84 2.93 -23.27
C SER A 97 -0.42 2.06 -23.48
N GLU A 98 -0.77 1.19 -22.54
CA GLU A 98 -1.93 0.28 -22.69
C GLU A 98 -3.22 0.80 -22.03
N GLN A 99 -3.14 1.77 -21.11
CA GLN A 99 -4.33 2.29 -20.43
C GLN A 99 -5.18 3.20 -21.33
N GLN A 100 -4.56 3.92 -22.28
CA GLN A 100 -5.30 4.82 -23.19
C GLN A 100 -6.17 4.07 -24.21
N SER A 101 -5.87 2.80 -24.50
CA SER A 101 -6.62 2.02 -25.50
C SER A 101 -7.92 1.40 -24.96
N ILE A 102 -8.03 1.19 -23.64
CA ILE A 102 -9.19 0.50 -23.05
C ILE A 102 -10.37 1.44 -22.87
N ASP A 103 -10.12 2.70 -22.46
CA ASP A 103 -11.18 3.71 -22.31
C ASP A 103 -11.82 4.08 -23.66
N GLU A 104 -11.06 4.03 -24.76
CA GLU A 104 -11.55 4.37 -26.10
C GLU A 104 -12.48 3.27 -26.70
N LEU A 105 -12.24 1.99 -26.35
CA LEU A 105 -13.08 0.87 -26.79
C LEU A 105 -14.41 0.76 -26.02
N ALA A 106 -14.48 1.29 -24.79
CA ALA A 106 -15.70 1.31 -23.99
C ALA A 106 -16.76 2.28 -24.53
N LEU A 107 -16.34 3.37 -25.19
CA LEU A 107 -17.24 4.37 -25.78
C LEU A 107 -17.96 3.85 -27.03
N LEU A 108 -17.31 3.04 -27.87
CA LEU A 108 -17.93 2.47 -29.08
C LEU A 108 -18.94 1.36 -28.77
N ASN A 109 -18.74 0.61 -27.69
CA ASN A 109 -19.67 -0.44 -27.30
C ASN A 109 -20.97 0.08 -26.65
N TYR A 110 -21.01 1.34 -26.22
CA TYR A 110 -22.21 1.96 -25.66
C TYR A 110 -23.20 2.44 -26.73
N GLU A 111 -22.76 2.68 -27.97
CA GLU A 111 -23.65 3.09 -29.07
C GLU A 111 -24.32 1.91 -29.82
N MET A 112 -23.89 0.66 -29.59
CA MET A 112 -24.45 -0.52 -30.26
C MET A 112 -25.45 -1.33 -29.43
N VAL A 113 -25.73 -0.95 -28.18
CA VAL A 113 -26.70 -1.64 -27.31
C VAL A 113 -27.71 -0.66 -26.74
N SER A 114 -28.59 -0.13 -27.58
CA SER A 114 -29.87 0.43 -27.13
C SER A 114 -30.99 -0.03 -28.07
N PRO A 115 -31.74 -1.09 -27.72
CA PRO A 115 -33.04 -1.29 -28.30
C PRO A 115 -34.00 -0.28 -27.65
N GLU A 116 -35.01 0.15 -28.42
CA GLU A 116 -36.18 0.93 -27.96
C GLU A 116 -36.12 2.46 -28.08
N ARG A 117 -36.42 2.93 -29.30
CA ARG A 117 -37.37 4.05 -29.50
C ARG A 117 -38.40 3.53 -30.51
N GLY A 118 -39.59 3.12 -30.09
CA GLY A 118 -40.55 4.00 -29.44
C GLY A 118 -41.23 4.83 -30.53
N ILE A 119 -42.23 4.23 -31.18
CA ILE A 119 -43.13 4.90 -32.13
C ILE A 119 -43.77 6.08 -31.39
N LEU A 120 -43.46 7.31 -31.79
CA LEU A 120 -44.25 8.48 -31.42
C LEU A 120 -44.76 9.16 -32.69
N LEU A 121 -46.06 8.92 -32.87
CA LEU A 121 -47.06 9.61 -33.66
C LEU A 121 -46.75 11.10 -33.84
N TYR A 122 -46.76 11.57 -35.09
CA TYR A 122 -47.07 12.97 -35.40
C TYR A 122 -48.31 13.01 -36.30
N PHE A 123 -49.41 13.45 -35.69
CA PHE A 123 -50.58 14.01 -36.36
C PHE A 123 -50.17 15.32 -37.04
N LYS A 124 -50.40 15.44 -38.36
CA LYS A 124 -51.16 16.54 -38.98
C LYS A 124 -51.52 16.21 -40.42
#